data_AF-A0A851Y8K0-F1
#
_entry.id   AF-A0A851Y8K0-F1
#
_cell.length_a   1.000
_cell.length_b   1.000
_cell.length_c   1.000
_cell.angle_alpha   90.00
_cell.angle_beta   90.00
_cell.angle_gamma   90.00
#
_symmetry.space_group_name_H-M   'P 1'
#
loop_
_entity.id
_entity.type
_entity.pdbx_description
1 polymer ?
#
loop_
_entity_poly.entity_id
_entity_poly.type
_entity_poly.pdbx_seq_one_letter_code
_entity_poly.pdbx_strand_id
1 'polypeptide(L)'
;GGRAALAALGALAAGGGTLALGSALAAGELELHPPTFPWSHSGTLAALDHASLRRGFQVYRQVCSACHSLEYIAFRNLIGVSHTEAEAKALAEEVQILDGPDENGEMFLRPGKISDYFPKPYPNVEAARAANSGALPPDLSYIVNARGQDCARTHGCCSPGCSPHLTPPPPQGTPATMSQIAKDVCTFLRWAAEPEHDHRKRMGLKMLMISGLLISLLYYLKRHKWSVLKSRKIVYRPPK
;
A
#
# COMPACT_ATOMS: atom_id res chain seq x y z
N GLY A 1 -77.08 33.71 20.66
CA GLY A 1 -77.13 33.64 19.19
C GLY A 1 -75.80 33.11 18.72
N GLY A 2 -75.72 31.96 18.07
CA GLY A 2 -76.20 31.73 16.70
C GLY A 2 -75.16 32.37 15.76
N ARG A 3 -74.49 31.67 14.83
CA ARG A 3 -74.77 30.45 14.08
C ARG A 3 -73.46 29.99 13.40
N ALA A 4 -73.40 28.69 13.07
CA ALA A 4 -72.83 28.05 11.87
C ALA A 4 -71.43 28.52 11.34
N ALA A 5 -70.47 27.63 11.09
CA ALA A 5 -70.63 26.53 10.14
C ALA A 5 -69.87 25.25 10.51
N LEU A 6 -70.60 24.14 10.40
CA LEU A 6 -70.11 22.77 10.25
C LEU A 6 -69.48 22.57 8.86
N ALA A 7 -68.50 21.68 8.76
CA ALA A 7 -68.53 20.46 7.92
C ALA A 7 -67.14 19.78 8.02
N ALA A 8 -67.01 18.70 8.79
CA ALA A 8 -67.20 17.30 8.38
C ALA A 8 -66.00 16.79 7.54
N LEU A 9 -65.09 16.04 8.15
CA LEU A 9 -65.06 14.56 8.21
C LEU A 9 -64.55 13.93 6.92
N GLY A 10 -63.49 13.11 7.04
CA GLY A 10 -63.49 11.83 6.34
C GLY A 10 -62.18 11.37 5.70
N ALA A 11 -61.72 10.24 6.23
CA ALA A 11 -61.15 9.09 5.51
C ALA A 11 -59.64 9.04 5.24
N LEU A 12 -59.07 8.00 5.84
CA LEU A 12 -57.80 7.37 5.51
C LEU A 12 -57.70 7.06 4.00
N ALA A 13 -56.51 7.28 3.43
CA ALA A 13 -55.99 6.44 2.36
C ALA A 13 -54.51 6.16 2.64
N ALA A 14 -54.24 4.93 3.09
CA ALA A 14 -52.93 4.34 3.00
C ALA A 14 -52.55 4.18 1.52
N GLY A 15 -51.37 4.63 1.12
CA GLY A 15 -50.83 4.37 -0.21
C GLY A 15 -49.67 5.27 -0.59
N GLY A 16 -48.49 4.67 -0.78
CA GLY A 16 -47.41 5.28 -1.56
C GLY A 16 -46.30 5.93 -0.75
N GLY A 17 -45.51 5.11 -0.05
CA GLY A 17 -44.17 5.50 0.39
C GLY A 17 -43.23 5.64 -0.82
N THR A 18 -43.17 6.84 -1.40
CA THR A 18 -42.11 7.32 -2.30
C THR A 18 -42.09 8.83 -2.12
N LEU A 19 -41.12 9.46 -1.45
CA LEU A 19 -39.83 9.84 -2.03
C LEU A 19 -39.01 10.47 -0.89
N ALA A 20 -38.08 9.71 -0.31
CA ALA A 20 -37.01 10.26 0.53
C ALA A 20 -35.67 9.57 0.23
N LEU A 21 -35.44 9.25 -1.04
CA LEU A 21 -34.20 8.66 -1.54
C LEU A 21 -33.43 9.67 -2.41
N GLY A 22 -33.34 10.93 -1.96
CA GLY A 22 -32.66 12.00 -2.70
C GLY A 22 -31.31 12.43 -2.09
N SER A 23 -31.04 12.09 -0.83
CA SER A 23 -29.90 12.66 -0.09
C SER A 23 -28.69 11.74 0.00
N ALA A 24 -28.81 10.46 -0.35
CA ALA A 24 -27.70 9.51 -0.28
C ALA A 24 -26.72 9.64 -1.47
N LEU A 25 -27.15 10.22 -2.58
CA LEU A 25 -26.34 10.31 -3.80
C LEU A 25 -25.42 11.56 -3.83
N ALA A 26 -25.74 12.61 -3.06
CA ALA A 26 -24.95 13.84 -3.01
C ALA A 26 -23.76 13.80 -2.03
N ALA A 27 -23.64 12.75 -1.22
CA ALA A 27 -22.47 12.53 -0.35
C ALA A 27 -21.29 11.84 -1.07
N GLY A 28 -21.48 11.41 -2.33
CA GLY A 28 -20.47 10.67 -3.10
C GLY A 28 -19.36 11.53 -3.72
N GLU A 29 -19.51 12.85 -3.76
CA GLU A 29 -18.54 13.77 -4.40
C GLU A 29 -17.65 14.53 -3.40
N LEU A 30 -17.95 14.49 -2.10
CA LEU A 30 -17.08 15.08 -1.09
C LEU A 30 -15.97 14.09 -0.73
N GLU A 31 -14.81 14.27 -1.34
CA GLU A 31 -13.60 13.52 -0.98
C GLU A 31 -12.94 14.11 0.27
N LEU A 32 -12.97 13.34 1.37
CA LEU A 32 -12.15 13.63 2.54
C LEU A 32 -10.75 13.06 2.32
N HIS A 33 -9.76 13.95 2.14
CA HIS A 33 -8.37 13.52 2.07
C HIS A 33 -7.93 12.88 3.40
N PRO A 34 -7.15 11.78 3.35
CA PRO A 34 -6.67 11.13 4.55
C PRO A 34 -5.71 12.04 5.34
N PRO A 35 -5.73 11.99 6.69
CA PRO A 35 -4.74 12.69 7.49
C PRO A 35 -3.36 12.07 7.31
N THR A 36 -2.31 12.90 7.44
CA THR A 36 -0.93 12.42 7.37
C THR A 36 -0.54 11.75 8.68
N PHE A 37 -0.23 10.45 8.64
CA PHE A 37 0.21 9.75 9.85
C PHE A 37 1.74 9.80 10.01
N PRO A 38 2.26 9.88 11.25
CA PRO A 38 3.69 9.84 11.50
C PRO A 38 4.22 8.40 11.40
N TRP A 39 4.52 7.95 10.18
CA TRP A 39 5.12 6.63 9.93
C TRP A 39 6.58 6.58 10.41
N SER A 40 7.04 5.42 10.88
CA SER A 40 8.44 5.21 11.26
C SER A 40 9.39 5.48 10.10
N HIS A 41 8.97 5.16 8.88
CA HIS A 41 9.73 5.33 7.63
C HIS A 41 9.42 6.63 6.87
N SER A 42 8.76 7.61 7.51
CA SER A 42 8.44 8.91 6.87
C SER A 42 9.67 9.80 6.66
N GLY A 43 10.68 9.71 7.54
CA GLY A 43 11.89 10.53 7.45
C GLY A 43 12.77 10.20 6.25
N THR A 44 13.56 11.15 5.78
CA THR A 44 14.43 11.03 4.58
C THR A 44 15.46 9.88 4.67
N LEU A 45 15.92 9.57 5.88
CA LEU A 45 16.87 8.49 6.17
C LEU A 45 16.25 7.33 6.97
N ALA A 46 14.95 7.41 7.26
CA ALA A 46 14.29 6.40 8.09
C ALA A 46 13.97 5.14 7.27
N ALA A 47 14.42 3.99 7.77
CA ALA A 47 14.16 2.67 7.18
C ALA A 47 12.77 2.14 7.58
N LEU A 48 12.31 1.11 6.87
CA LEU A 48 11.11 0.35 7.24
C LEU A 48 11.33 -0.42 8.55
N ASP A 49 10.27 -0.54 9.35
CA ASP A 49 10.26 -1.40 10.53
C ASP A 49 10.02 -2.86 10.09
N HIS A 50 11.10 -3.64 9.99
CA HIS A 50 11.05 -5.05 9.56
C HIS A 50 10.26 -5.95 10.53
N ALA A 51 10.14 -5.60 11.80
CA ALA A 51 9.28 -6.33 12.74
C ALA A 51 7.80 -6.06 12.45
N SER A 52 7.44 -4.81 12.14
CA SER A 52 6.09 -4.43 11.68
C SER A 52 5.74 -5.08 10.35
N LEU A 53 6.70 -5.15 9.41
CA LEU A 53 6.54 -5.84 8.14
C LEU A 53 6.26 -7.34 8.34
N ARG A 54 7.00 -8.02 9.22
CA ARG A 54 6.77 -9.45 9.53
C ARG A 54 5.36 -9.69 10.08
N ARG A 55 4.87 -8.84 11.00
CA ARG A 55 3.49 -8.92 11.50
C ARG A 55 2.48 -8.60 10.40
N GLY A 56 2.75 -7.62 9.56
CA GLY A 56 1.89 -7.23 8.44
C GLY A 56 1.73 -8.34 7.40
N PHE A 57 2.79 -9.11 7.14
CA PHE A 57 2.71 -10.30 6.28
C PHE A 57 1.77 -11.36 6.86
N GLN A 58 1.79 -11.59 8.18
CA GLN A 58 0.87 -12.53 8.83
C GLN A 58 -0.59 -12.08 8.68
N VAL A 59 -0.85 -10.78 8.82
CA VAL A 59 -2.18 -10.21 8.59
C VAL A 59 -2.61 -10.40 7.13
N TYR A 60 -1.73 -10.09 6.18
CA TYR A 60 -2.01 -10.33 4.75
C TYR A 60 -2.36 -11.79 4.50
N ARG A 61 -1.56 -12.72 5.03
CA ARG A 61 -1.73 -14.16 4.86
C ARG A 61 -3.01 -14.72 5.51
N GLN A 62 -3.44 -14.15 6.64
CA GLN A 62 -4.60 -14.67 7.37
C GLN A 62 -5.92 -14.04 6.93
N VAL A 63 -5.88 -12.80 6.44
CA VAL A 63 -7.08 -12.00 6.15
C VAL A 63 -7.17 -11.65 4.67
N CYS A 64 -6.11 -11.05 4.12
CA CYS A 64 -6.18 -10.43 2.80
C CYS A 64 -6.02 -11.42 1.65
N SER A 65 -5.20 -12.46 1.79
CA SER A 65 -4.90 -13.44 0.73
C SER A 65 -6.10 -14.28 0.32
N ALA A 66 -7.19 -14.25 1.08
CA ALA A 66 -8.46 -14.88 0.70
C ALA A 66 -9.16 -14.14 -0.46
N CYS A 67 -8.97 -12.83 -0.58
CA CYS A 67 -9.65 -12.02 -1.61
C CYS A 67 -8.69 -11.24 -2.51
N HIS A 68 -7.52 -10.85 -2.01
CA HIS A 68 -6.56 -10.02 -2.71
C HIS A 68 -5.35 -10.82 -3.17
N SER A 69 -5.05 -10.71 -4.46
CA SER A 69 -3.78 -11.17 -5.00
C SER A 69 -2.64 -10.23 -4.58
N LEU A 70 -1.44 -10.77 -4.63
CA LEU A 70 -0.21 -10.01 -4.46
C LEU A 70 0.82 -10.60 -5.44
N GLU A 71 0.53 -10.41 -6.72
CA GLU A 71 1.11 -11.19 -7.82
C GLU A 71 2.59 -10.94 -8.07
N TYR A 72 3.14 -9.79 -7.66
CA TYR A 72 4.53 -9.44 -7.93
C TYR A 72 5.51 -9.84 -6.82
N ILE A 73 5.03 -10.43 -5.72
CA ILE A 73 5.88 -10.91 -4.63
C ILE A 73 5.91 -12.43 -4.61
N ALA A 74 7.14 -12.94 -4.55
CA ALA A 74 7.44 -14.35 -4.37
C ALA A 74 7.99 -14.62 -2.97
N PHE A 75 7.92 -15.89 -2.53
CA PHE A 75 8.41 -16.29 -1.20
C PHE A 75 9.89 -15.92 -0.99
N ARG A 76 10.71 -16.00 -2.05
CA ARG A 76 12.12 -15.54 -2.04
C ARG A 76 12.30 -14.09 -1.62
N ASN A 77 11.33 -13.21 -1.88
CA ASN A 77 11.46 -11.80 -1.55
C ASN A 77 11.38 -11.56 -0.04
N LEU A 78 10.79 -12.48 0.73
CA LEU A 78 10.72 -12.37 2.19
C LEU A 78 12.06 -12.67 2.87
N ILE A 79 12.96 -13.40 2.19
CA ILE A 79 14.23 -13.87 2.74
C ILE A 79 15.16 -12.69 2.99
N GLY A 80 15.64 -12.57 4.24
CA GLY A 80 16.54 -11.48 4.63
C GLY A 80 15.85 -10.11 4.78
N VAL A 81 14.53 -10.06 4.57
CA VAL A 81 13.69 -8.90 4.89
C VAL A 81 12.94 -9.17 6.19
N SER A 82 12.09 -10.19 6.19
CA SER A 82 11.16 -10.45 7.29
C SER A 82 11.22 -11.86 7.82
N HIS A 83 11.67 -12.80 7.01
CA HIS A 83 11.79 -14.22 7.34
C HIS A 83 13.19 -14.72 7.00
N THR A 84 13.59 -15.79 7.70
CA THR A 84 14.74 -16.58 7.30
C THR A 84 14.39 -17.47 6.10
N GLU A 85 15.41 -18.01 5.44
CA GLU A 85 15.19 -18.94 4.31
C GLU A 85 14.39 -20.19 4.73
N ALA A 86 14.70 -20.76 5.89
CA ALA A 86 13.99 -21.93 6.41
C ALA A 86 12.50 -21.62 6.69
N GLU A 87 12.22 -20.46 7.27
CA GLU A 87 10.84 -20.01 7.49
C GLU A 87 10.12 -19.74 6.17
N ALA A 88 10.75 -19.05 5.22
CA ALA A 88 10.15 -18.77 3.91
C ALA A 88 9.87 -20.07 3.12
N LYS A 89 10.74 -21.08 3.26
CA LYS A 89 10.54 -22.41 2.68
C LYS A 89 9.35 -23.12 3.29
N ALA A 90 9.23 -23.13 4.62
CA ALA A 90 8.08 -23.70 5.31
C ALA A 90 6.77 -23.02 4.88
N LEU A 91 6.77 -21.69 4.76
CA LEU A 91 5.63 -20.92 4.27
C LEU A 91 5.24 -21.26 2.83
N ALA A 92 6.22 -21.58 1.97
CA ALA A 92 5.97 -21.95 0.58
C ALA A 92 5.40 -23.37 0.46
N GLU A 93 5.92 -24.32 1.24
CA GLU A 93 5.49 -25.73 1.23
C GLU A 93 4.06 -25.92 1.73
N GLU A 94 3.54 -24.99 2.54
CA GLU A 94 2.14 -24.98 3.01
C GLU A 94 1.12 -24.72 1.89
N VAL A 95 1.54 -24.19 0.75
CA VAL A 95 0.67 -23.88 -0.39
C VAL A 95 0.83 -24.95 -1.47
N GLN A 96 -0.29 -25.45 -1.99
CA GLN A 96 -0.30 -26.31 -3.17
C GLN A 96 -0.33 -25.45 -4.44
N ILE A 97 0.60 -25.70 -5.35
CA ILE A 97 0.75 -24.95 -6.60
C ILE A 97 0.64 -25.92 -7.77
N LEU A 98 -0.18 -25.55 -8.75
CA LEU A 98 -0.31 -26.29 -10.00
C LEU A 98 0.97 -26.12 -10.84
N ASP A 99 1.58 -27.24 -11.22
CA ASP A 99 2.75 -27.32 -12.11
C ASP A 99 2.50 -28.39 -13.18
N GLY A 100 3.37 -28.47 -14.19
CA GLY A 100 3.29 -29.46 -15.26
C GLY A 100 3.28 -28.85 -16.68
N PRO A 101 3.11 -29.67 -17.71
CA PRO A 101 2.64 -31.07 -17.69
C PRO A 101 3.70 -32.10 -17.27
N ASP A 102 3.27 -33.24 -16.74
CA ASP A 102 4.13 -34.42 -16.48
C ASP A 102 4.40 -35.24 -17.77
N GLU A 103 5.07 -36.39 -17.63
CA GLU A 103 5.40 -37.28 -18.77
C GLU A 103 4.15 -37.83 -19.48
N ASN A 104 2.98 -37.83 -18.82
CA ASN A 104 1.70 -38.25 -19.38
C ASN A 104 0.89 -37.08 -19.97
N GLY A 105 1.39 -35.85 -19.86
CA GLY A 105 0.70 -34.64 -20.28
C GLY A 105 -0.34 -34.12 -19.29
N GLU A 106 -0.33 -34.60 -18.05
CA GLU A 106 -1.25 -34.17 -16.99
C GLU A 106 -0.62 -33.08 -16.11
N MET A 107 -1.44 -32.11 -15.69
CA MET A 107 -1.01 -31.08 -14.73
C MET A 107 -1.14 -31.63 -13.31
N PHE A 108 -0.14 -31.42 -12.46
CA PHE A 108 -0.13 -31.94 -11.09
C PHE A 108 0.04 -30.83 -10.05
N LEU A 109 -0.44 -31.09 -8.83
CA LEU A 109 -0.23 -30.20 -7.69
C LEU A 109 1.07 -30.58 -6.98
N ARG A 110 1.90 -29.59 -6.68
CA ARG A 110 3.10 -29.76 -5.88
C ARG A 110 3.11 -28.79 -4.69
N PRO A 111 3.84 -29.12 -3.61
CA PRO A 111 4.15 -28.12 -2.60
C PRO A 111 4.90 -26.94 -3.24
N GLY A 112 4.60 -25.74 -2.76
CA GLY A 112 5.25 -24.52 -3.20
C GLY A 112 6.74 -24.53 -2.88
N LYS A 113 7.51 -23.84 -3.72
CA LYS A 113 8.95 -23.62 -3.55
C LYS A 113 9.22 -22.12 -3.44
N ILE A 114 10.39 -21.78 -2.93
CA ILE A 114 10.80 -20.39 -2.65
C ILE A 114 10.72 -19.47 -3.88
N SER A 115 10.91 -20.02 -5.09
CA SER A 115 10.82 -19.24 -6.34
C SER A 115 9.38 -18.89 -6.74
N ASP A 116 8.38 -19.55 -6.17
CA ASP A 116 6.99 -19.32 -6.54
C ASP A 116 6.46 -17.99 -6.02
N TYR A 117 5.55 -17.42 -6.80
CA TYR A 117 4.77 -16.25 -6.42
C TYR A 117 3.67 -16.63 -5.43
N PHE A 118 3.14 -15.64 -4.70
CA PHE A 118 1.98 -15.90 -3.86
C PHE A 118 0.79 -16.38 -4.69
N PRO A 119 0.05 -17.39 -4.21
CA PRO A 119 -1.07 -17.96 -4.93
C PRO A 119 -2.17 -16.91 -5.13
N LYS A 120 -2.77 -16.90 -6.32
CA LYS A 120 -3.93 -16.04 -6.59
C LYS A 120 -5.17 -16.67 -5.93
N PRO A 121 -6.01 -15.89 -5.24
CA PRO A 121 -7.24 -16.40 -4.62
C PRO A 121 -8.28 -16.85 -5.66
N TYR A 122 -8.24 -16.25 -6.85
CA TYR A 122 -9.15 -16.53 -7.95
C TYR A 122 -8.36 -16.83 -9.22
N PRO A 123 -8.85 -17.74 -10.08
CA PRO A 123 -8.18 -18.08 -11.35
C PRO A 123 -8.24 -16.94 -12.37
N ASN A 124 -9.31 -16.14 -12.35
CA ASN A 124 -9.54 -15.03 -13.28
C ASN A 124 -10.39 -13.92 -12.62
N VAL A 125 -10.53 -12.80 -13.33
CA VAL A 125 -11.22 -11.61 -12.82
C VAL A 125 -12.73 -11.82 -12.74
N GLU A 126 -13.30 -12.66 -13.61
CA GLU A 126 -14.72 -13.00 -13.63
C GLU A 126 -15.11 -13.78 -12.38
N ALA A 127 -14.30 -14.78 -11.99
CA ALA A 127 -14.48 -15.52 -10.75
C ALA A 127 -14.34 -14.62 -9.53
N ALA A 128 -13.38 -13.70 -9.54
CA ALA A 128 -13.20 -12.73 -8.47
C ALA A 128 -14.44 -11.82 -8.32
N ARG A 129 -15.00 -11.32 -9.42
CA ARG A 129 -16.23 -10.51 -9.40
C ARG A 129 -17.44 -11.32 -8.95
N ALA A 130 -17.59 -12.55 -9.43
CA ALA A 130 -18.68 -13.43 -9.04
C ALA A 130 -18.67 -13.71 -7.53
N ALA A 131 -17.49 -13.93 -6.94
CA ALA A 131 -17.34 -14.18 -5.51
C ALA A 131 -17.53 -12.92 -4.64
N ASN A 132 -17.44 -11.71 -5.20
CA ASN A 132 -17.46 -10.45 -4.46
C ASN A 132 -18.58 -9.51 -4.92
N SER A 133 -19.76 -10.06 -5.25
CA SER A 133 -20.97 -9.29 -5.59
C SER A 133 -20.76 -8.29 -6.74
N GLY A 134 -19.96 -8.66 -7.74
CA GLY A 134 -19.62 -7.84 -8.91
C GLY A 134 -18.41 -6.92 -8.72
N ALA A 135 -17.97 -6.68 -7.49
CA ALA A 135 -16.76 -5.91 -7.19
C ALA A 135 -15.50 -6.75 -7.45
N LEU A 136 -14.45 -6.12 -8.00
CA LEU A 136 -13.16 -6.76 -8.21
C LEU A 136 -12.19 -6.32 -7.10
N PRO A 137 -11.72 -7.24 -6.23
CA PRO A 137 -10.65 -6.92 -5.30
C PRO A 137 -9.37 -6.55 -6.08
N PRO A 138 -8.79 -5.35 -5.87
CA PRO A 138 -7.56 -4.96 -6.55
C PRO A 138 -6.37 -5.77 -6.04
N ASP A 139 -5.38 -5.98 -6.91
CA ASP A 139 -4.08 -6.52 -6.51
C ASP A 139 -3.37 -5.55 -5.55
N LEU A 140 -2.80 -6.09 -4.47
CA LEU A 140 -2.21 -5.29 -3.40
C LEU A 140 -0.72 -5.01 -3.59
N SER A 141 -0.06 -5.55 -4.62
CA SER A 141 1.40 -5.41 -4.76
C SER A 141 1.84 -3.95 -4.87
N TYR A 142 1.09 -3.12 -5.60
CA TYR A 142 1.39 -1.71 -5.81
C TYR A 142 0.33 -0.74 -5.29
N ILE A 143 -0.60 -1.22 -4.44
CA ILE A 143 -1.74 -0.41 -3.99
C ILE A 143 -1.31 0.87 -3.26
N VAL A 144 -0.22 0.81 -2.50
CA VAL A 144 0.34 1.95 -1.76
C VAL A 144 0.90 3.00 -2.71
N ASN A 145 1.49 2.61 -3.84
CA ASN A 145 1.97 3.57 -4.84
C ASN A 145 0.81 4.10 -5.71
N ALA A 146 -0.24 3.31 -5.89
CA ALA A 146 -1.42 3.68 -6.67
C ALA A 146 -2.37 4.65 -5.93
N ARG A 147 -2.38 4.65 -4.59
CA ARG A 147 -3.36 5.41 -3.77
C ARG A 147 -2.77 6.11 -2.53
N GLY A 148 -1.53 5.82 -2.14
CA GLY A 148 -0.89 6.36 -0.95
C GLY A 148 -1.09 5.51 0.31
N GLN A 149 -0.12 5.55 1.23
CA GLN A 149 -0.13 4.73 2.46
C GLN A 149 -1.14 5.23 3.51
N ASP A 150 -1.35 6.54 3.60
CA ASP A 150 -2.34 7.13 4.51
C ASP A 150 -3.77 6.81 4.09
N CYS A 151 -4.02 6.71 2.78
CA CYS A 151 -5.30 6.26 2.22
C CYS A 151 -5.59 4.81 2.64
N ALA A 152 -4.60 3.92 2.50
CA ALA A 152 -4.69 2.53 2.91
C ALA A 152 -5.02 2.34 4.40
N ARG A 153 -4.47 3.20 5.28
CA ARG A 153 -4.77 3.16 6.72
C ARG A 153 -6.13 3.74 7.07
N THR A 154 -6.55 4.82 6.41
CA THR A 154 -7.76 5.58 6.77
C THR A 154 -9.03 4.90 6.28
N HIS A 155 -9.03 4.48 5.01
CA HIS A 155 -10.21 3.87 4.38
C HIS A 155 -10.25 2.35 4.54
N GLY A 156 -9.19 1.76 5.11
CA GLY A 156 -8.98 0.33 5.14
C GLY A 156 -8.65 -0.19 3.74
N CYS A 157 -7.61 -1.00 3.62
CA CYS A 157 -7.41 -1.82 2.41
C CYS A 157 -8.56 -2.81 2.17
N CYS A 158 -9.40 -3.04 3.18
CA CYS A 158 -10.60 -3.84 3.10
C CYS A 158 -11.81 -2.91 3.07
N SER A 159 -12.61 -3.00 2.01
CA SER A 159 -13.97 -2.45 1.94
C SER A 159 -14.77 -2.68 3.25
N PRO A 160 -15.80 -1.86 3.52
CA PRO A 160 -16.68 -2.06 4.68
C PRO A 160 -17.35 -3.43 4.57
N GLY A 161 -16.82 -4.43 5.28
CA GLY A 161 -17.25 -5.82 5.14
C GLY A 161 -16.28 -6.85 5.74
N CYS A 162 -14.99 -6.54 5.86
CA CYS A 162 -14.07 -7.36 6.67
C CYS A 162 -14.25 -7.03 8.15
N SER A 163 -15.09 -7.81 8.83
CA SER A 163 -15.26 -7.71 10.28
C SER A 163 -13.92 -7.99 11.00
N PRO A 164 -13.48 -7.12 11.93
CA PRO A 164 -12.20 -7.21 12.63
C PRO A 164 -12.12 -8.34 13.68
N HIS A 165 -13.15 -9.18 13.79
CA HIS A 165 -13.30 -10.15 14.86
C HIS A 165 -12.48 -11.45 14.70
N LEU A 166 -11.69 -11.57 13.62
CA LEU A 166 -11.08 -12.84 13.19
C LEU A 166 -9.56 -12.91 13.27
N THR A 167 -8.87 -11.89 13.79
CA THR A 167 -7.39 -11.93 13.84
C THR A 167 -6.88 -12.60 15.13
N PRO A 168 -6.11 -13.70 15.05
CA PRO A 168 -5.40 -14.26 16.20
C PRO A 168 -4.31 -13.29 16.69
N PRO A 169 -3.87 -13.41 17.96
CA PRO A 169 -2.85 -12.53 18.52
C PRO A 169 -1.51 -12.67 17.77
N PRO A 170 -0.81 -11.56 17.48
CA PRO A 170 0.51 -11.62 16.85
C PRO A 170 1.50 -12.34 17.79
N PRO A 171 2.48 -13.09 17.25
CA PRO A 171 3.36 -13.97 18.03
C PRO A 171 4.31 -13.26 19.02
N GLN A 172 4.29 -11.92 19.11
CA GLN A 172 5.26 -11.13 19.89
C GLN A 172 4.63 -10.29 21.02
N GLY A 173 3.42 -10.61 21.48
CA GLY A 173 2.82 -9.95 22.65
C GLY A 173 2.37 -8.49 22.42
N THR A 174 2.37 -8.01 21.19
CA THR A 174 1.75 -6.73 20.81
C THR A 174 0.24 -6.85 20.94
N PRO A 175 -0.47 -5.89 21.54
CA PRO A 175 -1.93 -5.94 21.60
C PRO A 175 -2.49 -5.91 20.18
N ALA A 176 -3.32 -6.91 19.84
CA ALA A 176 -3.96 -7.07 18.53
C ALA A 176 -5.12 -6.09 18.35
N THR A 177 -4.84 -4.78 18.45
CA THR A 177 -5.82 -3.74 18.19
C THR A 177 -5.96 -3.54 16.68
N MET A 178 -7.17 -3.15 16.24
CA MET A 178 -7.43 -2.88 14.82
C MET A 178 -6.45 -1.85 14.21
N SER A 179 -6.11 -0.82 14.97
CA SER A 179 -5.16 0.21 14.53
C SER A 179 -3.74 -0.32 14.38
N GLN A 180 -3.31 -1.25 15.24
CA GLN A 180 -2.01 -1.87 15.16
C GLN A 180 -1.91 -2.84 13.98
N ILE A 181 -2.96 -3.63 13.74
CA ILE A 181 -3.07 -4.51 12.57
C ILE A 181 -3.03 -3.69 11.28
N ALA A 182 -3.81 -2.60 11.21
CA ALA A 182 -3.80 -1.68 10.08
C ALA A 182 -2.42 -1.05 9.87
N LYS A 183 -1.70 -0.68 10.95
CA LYS A 183 -0.33 -0.17 10.87
C LYS A 183 0.64 -1.20 10.31
N ASP A 184 0.58 -2.44 10.79
CA ASP A 184 1.49 -3.50 10.39
C ASP A 184 1.25 -3.91 8.92
N VAL A 185 -0.01 -4.11 8.50
CA VAL A 185 -0.32 -4.45 7.10
C VAL A 185 0.04 -3.31 6.15
N CYS A 186 -0.21 -2.05 6.51
CA CYS A 186 0.21 -0.92 5.67
C CYS A 186 1.73 -0.81 5.55
N THR A 187 2.49 -1.21 6.58
CA THR A 187 3.96 -1.24 6.53
C THR A 187 4.44 -2.37 5.61
N PHE A 188 3.79 -3.53 5.66
CA PHE A 188 4.04 -4.62 4.71
C PHE A 188 3.72 -4.23 3.26
N LEU A 189 2.56 -3.61 3.00
CA LEU A 189 2.19 -3.18 1.65
C LEU A 189 3.09 -2.06 1.12
N ARG A 190 3.64 -1.21 2.01
CA ARG A 190 4.65 -0.23 1.62
C ARG A 190 5.92 -0.91 1.12
N TRP A 191 6.36 -1.96 1.80
CA TRP A 191 7.49 -2.77 1.35
C TRP A 191 7.17 -3.53 0.06
N ALA A 192 5.99 -4.12 -0.07
CA ALA A 192 5.58 -4.84 -1.28
C ALA A 192 5.62 -3.93 -2.53
N ALA A 193 5.20 -2.67 -2.38
CA ALA A 193 5.20 -1.68 -3.45
C ALA A 193 6.58 -1.05 -3.74
N GLU A 194 7.45 -0.96 -2.74
CA GLU A 194 8.79 -0.37 -2.85
C GLU A 194 9.84 -1.21 -2.07
N PRO A 195 10.19 -2.43 -2.55
CA PRO A 195 11.17 -3.28 -1.87
C PRO A 195 12.57 -2.64 -1.80
N GLU A 196 12.89 -1.72 -2.71
CA GLU A 196 14.14 -0.97 -2.76
C GLU A 196 14.20 0.21 -1.76
N HIS A 197 13.15 0.47 -0.97
CA HIS A 197 13.02 1.65 -0.12
C HIS A 197 14.24 1.91 0.78
N ASP A 198 14.67 0.90 1.53
CA ASP A 198 15.79 1.03 2.48
C ASP A 198 17.13 1.19 1.75
N HIS A 199 17.31 0.47 0.64
CA HIS A 199 18.50 0.57 -0.19
C HIS A 199 18.59 1.94 -0.87
N ARG A 200 17.48 2.45 -1.42
CA ARG A 200 17.38 3.77 -2.05
C ARG A 200 17.76 4.88 -1.09
N LYS A 201 17.26 4.87 0.15
CA LYS A 201 17.62 5.89 1.16
C LYS A 201 19.09 5.81 1.57
N ARG A 202 19.63 4.59 1.73
CA ARG A 202 21.05 4.38 2.01
C ARG A 202 21.94 4.89 0.88
N MET A 203 21.60 4.58 -0.37
CA MET A 203 22.33 5.05 -1.55
C MET A 203 22.18 6.56 -1.75
N GLY A 204 21.00 7.12 -1.46
CA GLY A 204 20.75 8.56 -1.45
C GLY A 204 21.68 9.29 -0.47
N LEU A 205 21.83 8.78 0.76
CA LEU A 205 22.77 9.36 1.73
C LEU A 205 24.21 9.31 1.23
N LYS A 206 24.66 8.17 0.69
CA LYS A 206 26.02 8.04 0.12
C LYS A 206 26.23 9.03 -1.02
N MET A 207 25.25 9.17 -1.90
CA MET A 207 25.31 10.09 -3.04
C MET A 207 25.41 11.55 -2.55
N LEU A 208 24.60 11.96 -1.58
CA LEU A 208 24.65 13.32 -1.02
C LEU A 208 26.02 13.64 -0.41
N MET A 209 26.62 12.70 0.32
CA MET A 209 27.95 12.88 0.92
C MET A 209 29.05 13.02 -0.15
N ILE A 210 29.03 12.15 -1.17
CA ILE A 210 30.01 12.18 -2.26
C ILE A 210 29.84 13.44 -3.11
N SER A 211 28.61 13.81 -3.45
CA SER A 211 28.31 15.03 -4.20
C SER A 211 28.71 16.28 -3.42
N GLY A 212 28.48 16.34 -2.11
CA GLY A 212 28.94 17.47 -1.28
C GLY A 212 30.46 17.66 -1.34
N LEU A 213 31.22 16.57 -1.28
CA LEU A 213 32.68 16.61 -1.40
C LEU A 213 33.13 17.00 -2.81
N LEU A 214 32.55 16.39 -3.85
CA LEU A 214 32.93 16.64 -5.23
C LEU A 214 32.58 18.06 -5.67
N ILE A 215 31.40 18.57 -5.30
CA ILE A 215 30.98 19.94 -5.60
C ILE A 215 31.95 20.93 -4.94
N SER A 216 32.34 20.69 -3.69
CA SER A 216 33.31 21.54 -2.98
C SER A 216 34.68 21.55 -3.68
N LEU A 217 35.18 20.39 -4.10
CA LEU A 217 36.44 20.26 -4.84
C LEU A 217 36.36 20.94 -6.21
N LEU A 218 35.31 20.69 -6.99
CA LEU A 218 35.11 21.30 -8.30
C LEU A 218 34.95 22.81 -8.19
N TYR A 219 34.24 23.29 -7.17
CA TYR A 219 34.11 24.72 -6.89
C TYR A 219 35.48 25.34 -6.59
N TYR A 220 36.30 24.68 -5.76
CA TYR A 220 37.67 25.10 -5.49
C TYR A 220 38.51 25.17 -6.77
N LEU A 221 38.54 24.09 -7.57
CA LEU A 221 39.29 24.04 -8.83
C LEU A 221 38.83 25.12 -9.81
N LYS A 222 37.52 25.35 -9.91
CA LYS A 222 36.94 26.43 -10.71
C LYS A 222 37.41 27.80 -10.23
N ARG A 223 37.41 28.07 -8.92
CA ARG A 223 37.90 29.34 -8.37
C ARG A 223 39.40 29.52 -8.59
N HIS A 224 40.19 28.46 -8.42
CA HIS A 224 41.62 28.46 -8.66
C HIS A 224 41.95 28.77 -10.13
N LYS A 225 41.33 28.09 -11.10
CA LYS A 225 41.56 28.35 -12.54
C LYS A 225 41.08 29.73 -13.00
N TRP A 226 39.96 30.21 -12.48
CA TRP A 226 39.42 31.53 -12.82
C TRP A 226 40.08 32.69 -12.07
N SER A 227 40.98 32.42 -11.13
CA SER A 227 41.64 33.46 -10.32
C SER A 227 42.36 34.48 -11.19
N VAL A 228 43.15 34.04 -12.17
CA VAL A 228 43.93 34.88 -13.09
C VAL A 228 43.04 35.85 -13.87
N LEU A 229 41.93 35.35 -14.43
CA LEU A 229 41.00 36.19 -15.19
C LEU A 229 40.25 37.17 -14.29
N LYS A 230 39.95 36.78 -13.05
CA LYS A 230 39.22 37.62 -12.09
C LYS A 230 40.09 38.66 -11.40
N SER A 231 41.40 38.44 -11.30
CA SER A 231 42.35 39.40 -10.71
C SER A 231 43.04 40.30 -11.74
N ARG A 232 42.79 40.12 -13.05
CA ARG A 232 43.41 40.94 -14.09
C ARG A 232 42.97 42.40 -14.00
N LYS A 233 43.92 43.33 -14.14
CA LYS A 233 43.66 44.77 -14.29
C LYS A 233 43.81 45.13 -15.77
N ILE A 234 42.81 45.77 -16.37
CA ILE A 234 42.83 46.17 -17.78
C ILE A 234 42.90 47.70 -17.84
N VAL A 235 43.82 48.23 -18.64
CA VAL A 235 43.93 49.66 -18.92
C VAL A 235 43.58 49.87 -20.39
N TYR A 236 42.56 50.69 -20.65
CA TYR A 236 42.21 51.10 -22.01
C TYR A 236 43.00 52.35 -22.40
N ARG A 237 43.71 52.30 -23.53
CA ARG A 237 44.47 53.44 -24.08
C ARG A 237 43.94 53.76 -25.48
N PRO A 238 43.02 54.73 -25.64
CA PRO A 238 42.51 55.09 -26.96
C PRO A 238 43.62 55.77 -27.79
N PRO A 239 43.62 55.58 -29.13
CA PRO A 239 44.52 56.31 -30.03
C PRO A 239 44.20 57.81 -30.04
N LYS A 240 45.22 58.62 -30.37
CA LYS A 240 45.11 60.08 -30.50
C LYS A 240 44.42 60.47 -31.80
#